data_AF-A0A6L3ST72-F1
#
_entry.id   AF-A0A6L3ST72-F1
#
_cell.length_a   1.000
_cell.length_b   1.000
_cell.length_c   1.000
_cell.angle_alpha   90.00
_cell.angle_beta   90.00
_cell.angle_gamma   90.00
#
_symmetry.space_group_name_H-M   'P 1'
#
loop_
_entity.id
_entity.type
_entity.pdbx_description
1 polymer ?
#
loop_
_entity_poly.entity_id
_entity_poly.type
_entity_poly.pdbx_seq_one_letter_code
_entity_poly.pdbx_strand_id
1 'polypeptide(L)'
;MTLLDDTVLSLLALAASYKPGTIIEAERAVDAYLTQFQGIQARLAAMDALFYELALPEHRARNRGGLFELIELHLERRHREIVRQFQ
;
A
#
# COMPACT_ATOMS: atom_id res chain seq x y z
N MET A 1 15.97 -9.44 -1.02
CA MET A 1 14.77 -8.77 -0.49
C MET A 1 13.66 -8.96 -1.50
N THR A 2 12.44 -9.17 -1.05
CA THR A 2 11.29 -9.37 -1.94
C THR A 2 10.70 -8.02 -2.36
N LEU A 3 9.93 -8.01 -3.45
CA LEU A 3 9.24 -6.81 -3.93
C LEU A 3 8.30 -6.20 -2.86
N LEU A 4 7.65 -7.07 -2.06
CA LEU A 4 6.80 -6.64 -0.95
C LEU A 4 7.62 -5.91 0.11
N ASP A 5 8.78 -6.46 0.51
CA ASP A 5 9.68 -5.83 1.48
C ASP A 5 10.11 -4.43 1.03
N ASP A 6 10.53 -4.30 -0.23
CA ASP A 6 11.00 -3.03 -0.79
C ASP A 6 9.88 -1.98 -0.84
N THR A 7 8.64 -2.42 -1.13
CA THR A 7 7.45 -1.56 -1.13
C THR A 7 7.15 -1.08 0.29
N VAL A 8 7.12 -1.99 1.27
CA VAL A 8 6.86 -1.66 2.68
C VAL A 8 7.91 -0.71 3.24
N LEU A 9 9.19 -0.95 2.97
CA LEU A 9 10.28 -0.08 3.40
C LEU A 9 10.17 1.32 2.79
N SER A 10 9.81 1.42 1.51
CA SER A 10 9.58 2.71 0.84
C SER A 10 8.43 3.48 1.49
N LEU A 11 7.32 2.79 1.80
CA LEU A 11 6.18 3.40 2.48
C LEU A 11 6.53 3.88 3.90
N LEU A 12 7.33 3.10 4.64
CA LEU A 12 7.80 3.49 5.97
C LEU A 12 8.71 4.71 5.94
N ALA A 13 9.62 4.78 4.96
CA ALA A 13 10.52 5.92 4.78
C ALA A 13 9.73 7.19 4.43
N LEU A 14 8.75 7.08 3.54
CA LEU A 14 7.83 8.17 3.21
C LEU A 14 7.11 8.66 4.46
N ALA A 15 6.49 7.75 5.20
CA ALA A 15 5.74 8.05 6.42
C ALA A 15 6.58 8.79 7.47
N ALA A 16 7.86 8.43 7.65
CA ALA A 16 8.76 9.13 8.56
C ALA A 16 9.02 10.61 8.18
N SER A 17 8.77 10.99 6.93
CA SER A 17 8.97 12.35 6.40
C SER A 17 7.70 13.20 6.33
N TYR A 18 6.56 12.68 6.83
CA TYR A 18 5.18 13.09 6.59
C TYR A 18 4.95 14.57 6.21
N LYS A 19 4.78 14.80 4.90
CA LYS A 19 4.40 16.08 4.27
C LYS A 19 3.32 15.81 3.21
N PRO A 20 2.56 16.82 2.73
CA PRO A 20 1.49 16.60 1.74
C PRO A 20 1.90 15.84 0.47
N GLY A 21 3.14 15.98 -0.02
CA GLY A 21 3.65 15.23 -1.18
C GLY A 21 3.90 13.74 -0.93
N THR A 22 4.12 13.36 0.33
CA THR A 22 4.39 11.99 0.76
C THR A 22 3.23 11.04 0.47
N ILE A 23 1.99 11.54 0.54
CA ILE A 23 0.78 10.75 0.24
C ILE A 23 0.77 10.32 -1.23
N ILE A 24 1.03 11.25 -2.14
CA ILE A 24 1.05 10.98 -3.59
C ILE A 24 2.17 9.99 -3.93
N GLU A 25 3.34 10.14 -3.32
CA GLU A 25 4.45 9.20 -3.53
C GLU A 25 4.15 7.81 -2.98
N ALA A 26 3.45 7.73 -1.85
CA ALA A 26 3.03 6.45 -1.27
C ALA A 26 2.00 5.73 -2.14
N GLU A 27 0.98 6.44 -2.63
CA GLU A 27 -0.01 5.89 -3.56
C GLU A 27 0.66 5.35 -4.84
N ARG A 28 1.63 6.10 -5.38
CA ARG A 28 2.42 5.65 -6.55
C ARG A 28 3.24 4.41 -6.26
N ALA A 29 3.84 4.29 -5.07
CA ALA A 29 4.58 3.11 -4.67
C ALA A 29 3.66 1.87 -4.60
N VAL A 30 2.45 2.04 -4.05
CA VAL A 30 1.41 1.00 -4.03
C VAL A 30 0.98 0.59 -5.44
N ASP A 31 0.69 1.56 -6.32
CA ASP A 31 0.28 1.25 -7.69
C ASP A 31 1.41 0.56 -8.47
N ALA A 32 2.66 1.01 -8.32
CA ALA A 32 3.82 0.38 -8.93
C ALA A 32 3.99 -1.08 -8.46
N TYR A 33 3.81 -1.35 -7.17
CA TYR A 33 3.81 -2.70 -6.63
C TYR A 33 2.72 -3.58 -7.28
N LEU A 34 1.48 -3.10 -7.34
CA LEU A 34 0.35 -3.88 -7.88
C LEU A 34 0.44 -4.13 -9.39
N THR A 35 1.12 -3.26 -10.14
CA THR A 35 1.33 -3.47 -11.59
C THR A 35 2.20 -4.69 -11.91
N GLN A 36 3.01 -5.17 -10.97
CA GLN A 36 3.84 -6.37 -11.14
C GLN A 36 3.02 -7.67 -11.12
N PHE A 37 1.80 -7.64 -10.57
CA PHE A 37 0.94 -8.81 -10.46
C PHE A 37 -0.04 -8.85 -11.64
N GLN A 38 -0.03 -9.98 -12.36
CA GLN A 38 -0.92 -10.23 -13.49
C GLN A 38 -2.17 -10.99 -13.05
N GLY A 39 -3.33 -10.51 -13.48
CA GLY A 39 -4.61 -11.11 -13.15
C GLY A 39 -5.18 -10.62 -11.82
N ILE A 40 -6.52 -10.72 -11.71
CA ILE A 40 -7.30 -10.16 -10.60
C ILE A 40 -6.89 -10.81 -9.27
N GLN A 41 -6.85 -12.15 -9.24
CA GLN A 41 -6.56 -12.90 -8.01
C GLN A 41 -5.17 -12.58 -7.45
N ALA A 42 -4.16 -12.45 -8.31
CA ALA A 42 -2.82 -12.09 -7.89
C ALA A 42 -2.74 -10.67 -7.33
N ARG A 43 -3.47 -9.72 -7.92
CA ARG A 43 -3.53 -8.33 -7.42
C ARG A 43 -4.26 -8.24 -6.09
N LEU A 44 -5.37 -8.96 -5.91
CA LEU A 44 -6.09 -9.00 -4.63
C LEU A 44 -5.21 -9.60 -3.53
N ALA A 45 -4.56 -10.74 -3.79
CA ALA A 45 -3.64 -11.36 -2.84
C ALA A 45 -2.45 -10.45 -2.50
N ALA A 46 -1.91 -9.72 -3.48
CA ALA A 46 -0.84 -8.75 -3.26
C ALA A 46 -1.29 -7.58 -2.38
N MET A 47 -2.52 -7.09 -2.55
CA MET A 47 -3.11 -6.05 -1.71
C MET A 47 -3.32 -6.54 -0.27
N ASP A 48 -3.85 -7.75 -0.10
CA ASP A 48 -4.07 -8.36 1.21
C ASP A 48 -2.74 -8.55 1.97
N ALA A 49 -1.69 -9.00 1.26
CA ALA A 49 -0.35 -9.12 1.83
C ALA A 49 0.22 -7.75 2.26
N LEU A 50 0.03 -6.72 1.44
CA LEU A 50 0.47 -5.37 1.78
C LEU A 50 -0.27 -4.80 2.99
N PHE A 51 -1.59 -5.03 3.07
CA PHE A 51 -2.38 -4.66 4.24
C PHE A 51 -1.89 -5.34 5.52
N TYR A 52 -1.64 -6.64 5.43
CA TYR A 52 -1.15 -7.42 6.57
C TYR A 52 0.18 -6.88 7.09
N GLU A 53 1.15 -6.64 6.20
CA GLU A 53 2.46 -6.09 6.57
C GLU A 53 2.33 -4.70 7.20
N LEU A 54 1.58 -3.79 6.58
CA LEU A 54 1.39 -2.43 7.12
C LEU A 54 0.65 -2.41 8.46
N ALA A 55 -0.16 -3.44 8.75
CA ALA A 55 -0.86 -3.59 10.01
C ALA A 55 0.05 -4.10 11.16
N LEU A 56 1.28 -4.55 10.86
CA LEU A 56 2.19 -5.06 11.89
C LEU A 56 2.50 -4.00 12.95
N PRO A 57 2.51 -4.36 14.25
CA PRO A 57 2.75 -3.43 15.34
C PRO A 57 4.04 -2.61 15.19
N GLU A 58 5.10 -3.23 14.65
CA GLU A 58 6.41 -2.63 14.41
C GLU A 58 6.35 -1.47 13.41
N HIS A 59 5.40 -1.52 12.48
CA HIS A 59 5.19 -0.52 11.42
C HIS A 59 4.20 0.57 11.88
N ARG A 60 3.14 0.17 12.58
CA ARG A 60 2.15 1.11 13.15
C ARG A 60 2.71 1.99 14.25
N ALA A 61 3.59 1.46 15.11
CA ALA A 61 4.22 2.26 16.17
C ALA A 61 5.09 3.40 15.60
N ARG A 62 5.63 3.23 14.39
CA ARG A 62 6.51 4.19 13.73
C ARG A 62 5.76 5.34 13.07
N ASN A 63 4.46 5.21 12.76
CA ASN A 63 3.72 6.21 12.00
C ASN A 63 2.27 6.38 12.44
N ARG A 64 2.06 7.11 13.55
CA ARG A 64 0.75 7.57 14.03
C ARG A 64 0.13 8.72 13.19
N GLY A 65 0.65 8.97 12.00
CA GLY A 65 0.22 10.06 11.12
C GLY A 65 -0.67 9.52 10.00
N GLY A 66 -1.69 10.29 9.62
CA GLY A 66 -2.74 9.92 8.66
C GLY A 66 -2.29 9.44 7.27
N LEU A 67 -0.99 9.31 6.98
CA LEU A 67 -0.50 8.67 5.76
C LEU A 67 -1.01 7.23 5.65
N PHE A 68 -0.85 6.43 6.70
CA PHE A 68 -1.23 5.02 6.65
C PHE A 68 -2.74 4.86 6.58
N GLU A 69 -3.50 5.70 7.26
CA GLU A 69 -4.97 5.77 7.10
C GLU A 69 -5.36 6.09 5.64
N LEU A 70 -4.67 7.03 5.00
CA LEU A 70 -4.91 7.38 3.60
C LEU A 70 -4.48 6.26 2.63
N ILE A 71 -3.38 5.55 2.91
CA ILE A 71 -2.97 4.38 2.13
C ILE A 71 -3.97 3.24 2.28
N GLU A 72 -4.44 2.96 3.50
CA GLU A 72 -5.49 1.96 3.75
C GLU A 72 -6.76 2.32 2.95
N LEU A 73 -7.20 3.58 2.99
CA LEU A 73 -8.32 4.07 2.18
C LEU A 73 -8.07 3.92 0.67
N HIS A 74 -6.86 4.23 0.19
CA HIS A 74 -6.48 4.06 -1.22
C HIS A 74 -6.56 2.58 -1.62
N LEU A 75 -6.00 1.68 -0.81
CA LEU A 75 -6.06 0.24 -1.07
C LEU A 75 -7.50 -0.26 -1.09
N GLU A 76 -8.35 0.11 -0.13
CA GLU A 76 -9.77 -0.26 -0.16
C GLU A 76 -10.48 0.24 -1.41
N ARG A 77 -10.16 1.47 -1.85
CA ARG A 77 -10.69 2.03 -3.09
C ARG A 77 -10.21 1.21 -4.30
N ARG A 78 -8.92 0.90 -4.41
CA ARG A 78 -8.36 0.08 -5.50
C ARG A 78 -8.98 -1.31 -5.52
N HIS A 79 -9.24 -1.90 -4.36
CA HIS A 79 -9.89 -3.21 -4.25
C HIS A 79 -11.28 -3.16 -4.87
N ARG A 80 -12.08 -2.16 -4.50
CA ARG A 80 -13.43 -1.94 -5.07
C ARG A 80 -13.39 -1.65 -6.57
N GLU A 81 -12.44 -0.84 -7.03
CA GLU A 81 -12.28 -0.52 -8.46
C GLU A 81 -11.95 -1.77 -9.29
N ILE A 82 -10.99 -2.58 -8.83
CA ILE A 82 -10.62 -3.83 -9.50
C ILE A 82 -11.83 -4.77 -9.52
N VAL A 83 -12.49 -5.00 -8.38
CA VAL A 83 -13.67 -5.88 -8.34
C VAL A 83 -14.76 -5.41 -9.31
N ARG A 84 -15.02 -4.10 -9.42
CA ARG A 84 -16.03 -3.55 -10.35
C ARG A 84 -15.65 -3.65 -11.83
N GLN A 85 -14.37 -3.53 -12.17
CA GLN A 85 -13.92 -3.56 -13.57
C GLN A 85 -13.98 -4.96 -14.20
N PHE A 86 -14.08 -6.00 -13.37
CA PHE A 86 -14.04 -7.40 -13.81
C PHE A 86 -15.28 -8.20 -13.36
N GLN A 87 -16.38 -7.50 -13.06
CA GLN A 87 -17.75 -8.03 -12.99
C GLN A 87 -18.45 -7.88 -14.34
#